data_AF-A0A2N9ZZT1-F1
#
_entry.id   AF-A0A2N9ZZT1-F1
#
_cell.length_a   1.000
_cell.length_b   1.000
_cell.length_c   1.000
_cell.angle_alpha   90.00
_cell.angle_beta   90.00
_cell.angle_gamma   90.00
#
_symmetry.space_group_name_H-M   'P 1'
#
loop_
_entity.id
_entity.type
_entity.pdbx_description
1 polymer ?
#
loop_
_entity_poly.entity_id
_entity_poly.type
_entity_poly.pdbx_seq_one_letter_code
_entity_poly.pdbx_strand_id
1 'polypeptide(L)'
;MDLITRLLAEREGKVHGGIYDITQKRFAYNSNRIEGSRLTEEQTSLIYETKTIANIDAKGIKIDDLVEMNNHFKCFDYILDTVNEPLTEDYIKTLHRILKSGTSSEHNPIAPVGRYKVLQNEVGKIATASVEQTEDEMLSLLIGYDLKKQKDLNYLTSFHAQFERIHPFADGNGRIGRLLLYKQCLKEGLTPFIVDDTNKATYYSALEAFQVHDNRQLLFDYFRSEQLFYMNYLKNKGFEGAINDEKEGDFIKKFSEENRKVDLDAFYNAIQEGVDKVNTQLGANMLEMEKTSVTPGIRIILTENNASYSNKELRAIISALNKSLYKIAKSHGVNSPRFYYTLSGEEVAVNRYVMAPDEVKFSGILK
;
A
#
# COMPACT_ATOMS: atom_id res chain seq x y z
N MET A 1 -24.28 0.29 5.87
CA MET A 1 -24.06 -0.73 4.85
C MET A 1 -22.73 -0.39 4.23
N ASP A 2 -21.75 -1.24 4.49
CA ASP A 2 -20.43 -1.10 3.90
C ASP A 2 -20.40 -1.39 2.38
N LEU A 3 -19.25 -1.13 1.77
CA LEU A 3 -19.03 -1.32 0.34
C LEU A 3 -19.18 -2.78 -0.07
N ILE A 4 -18.68 -3.72 0.75
CA ILE A 4 -18.77 -5.16 0.47
C ILE A 4 -20.24 -5.58 0.35
N THR A 5 -21.06 -5.23 1.33
CA THR A 5 -22.50 -5.52 1.34
C THR A 5 -23.19 -4.86 0.16
N ARG A 6 -22.83 -3.62 -0.17
CA ARG A 6 -23.39 -2.91 -1.33
C ARG A 6 -23.07 -3.61 -2.64
N LEU A 7 -21.82 -4.04 -2.85
CA LEU A 7 -21.39 -4.74 -4.06
C LEU A 7 -22.14 -6.08 -4.22
N LEU A 8 -22.24 -6.87 -3.13
CA LEU A 8 -22.95 -8.15 -3.14
C LEU A 8 -24.45 -7.96 -3.41
N ALA A 9 -25.08 -6.99 -2.75
CA ALA A 9 -26.51 -6.69 -2.95
C ALA A 9 -26.81 -6.22 -4.38
N GLU A 10 -25.95 -5.37 -4.97
CA GLU A 10 -26.11 -4.94 -6.36
C GLU A 10 -25.90 -6.08 -7.36
N ARG A 11 -24.97 -6.99 -7.09
CA ARG A 11 -24.76 -8.20 -7.90
C ARG A 11 -25.97 -9.12 -7.87
N GLU A 12 -26.46 -9.46 -6.67
CA GLU A 12 -27.62 -10.35 -6.48
C GLU A 12 -28.90 -9.74 -7.06
N GLY A 13 -29.06 -8.42 -6.88
CA GLY A 13 -30.16 -7.65 -7.47
C GLY A 13 -30.00 -7.36 -8.96
N LYS A 14 -28.88 -7.74 -9.58
CA LYS A 14 -28.53 -7.45 -10.99
C LYS A 14 -28.72 -5.96 -11.35
N VAL A 15 -28.24 -5.08 -10.48
CA VAL A 15 -28.42 -3.63 -10.60
C VAL A 15 -27.53 -3.10 -11.72
N HIS A 16 -28.12 -2.81 -12.87
CA HIS A 16 -27.42 -2.18 -14.00
C HIS A 16 -27.01 -0.73 -13.67
N GLY A 17 -25.78 -0.36 -14.04
CA GLY A 17 -25.22 0.97 -13.78
C GLY A 17 -24.88 1.26 -12.31
N GLY A 18 -25.01 0.26 -11.44
CA GLY A 18 -24.57 0.29 -10.05
C GLY A 18 -23.04 0.33 -9.91
N ILE A 19 -22.58 0.43 -8.68
CA ILE A 19 -21.15 0.38 -8.32
C ILE A 19 -20.57 -0.97 -8.72
N TYR A 20 -21.24 -2.09 -8.41
CA TYR A 20 -20.79 -3.43 -8.78
C TYR A 20 -20.70 -3.60 -10.30
N ASP A 21 -21.77 -3.33 -11.05
CA ASP A 21 -21.83 -3.51 -12.51
C ASP A 21 -20.73 -2.73 -13.23
N ILE A 22 -20.55 -1.46 -12.86
CA ILE A 22 -19.51 -0.61 -13.48
C ILE A 22 -18.11 -1.03 -13.02
N THR A 23 -17.92 -1.34 -11.73
CA THR A 23 -16.61 -1.80 -11.22
C THR A 23 -16.21 -3.10 -11.91
N GLN A 24 -17.13 -4.05 -12.05
CA GLN A 24 -16.92 -5.33 -12.70
C GLN A 24 -16.45 -5.16 -14.15
N LYS A 25 -17.14 -4.32 -14.93
CA LYS A 25 -16.78 -4.01 -16.33
C LYS A 25 -15.45 -3.26 -16.43
N ARG A 26 -15.27 -2.18 -15.66
CA ARG A 26 -14.04 -1.36 -15.70
C ARG A 26 -12.82 -2.14 -15.23
N PHE A 27 -12.95 -2.96 -14.19
CA PHE A 27 -11.83 -3.71 -13.65
C PHE A 27 -11.39 -4.79 -14.64
N ALA A 28 -12.32 -5.57 -15.19
CA ALA A 28 -11.99 -6.58 -16.19
C ALA A 28 -11.39 -5.97 -17.46
N TYR A 29 -11.96 -4.86 -17.96
CA TYR A 29 -11.42 -4.13 -19.11
C TYR A 29 -9.97 -3.70 -18.88
N ASN A 30 -9.73 -2.88 -17.85
CA ASN A 30 -8.39 -2.31 -17.60
C ASN A 30 -7.36 -3.40 -17.29
N SER A 31 -7.72 -4.35 -16.43
CA SER A 31 -6.82 -5.43 -16.03
C SER A 31 -6.43 -6.32 -17.21
N ASN A 32 -7.33 -6.63 -18.13
CA ASN A 32 -6.99 -7.41 -19.33
C ASN A 32 -6.29 -6.57 -20.41
N ARG A 33 -6.62 -5.29 -20.54
CA ARG A 33 -6.01 -4.38 -21.52
C ARG A 33 -4.54 -4.10 -21.19
N ILE A 34 -4.19 -3.97 -19.91
CA ILE A 34 -2.81 -3.85 -19.44
C ILE A 34 -1.97 -5.04 -19.90
N GLU A 35 -2.53 -6.26 -19.89
CA GLU A 35 -1.86 -7.48 -20.37
C GLU A 35 -1.98 -7.70 -21.90
N GLY A 36 -2.52 -6.73 -22.63
CA GLY A 36 -2.52 -6.72 -24.10
C GLY A 36 -3.79 -7.24 -24.78
N SER A 37 -4.89 -7.46 -24.05
CA SER A 37 -6.19 -7.75 -24.67
C SER A 37 -6.62 -6.62 -25.61
N ARG A 38 -7.29 -6.97 -26.71
CA ARG A 38 -7.74 -6.00 -27.73
C ARG A 38 -9.21 -5.60 -27.60
N LEU A 39 -9.93 -6.18 -26.66
CA LEU A 39 -11.36 -5.90 -26.43
C LEU A 39 -11.56 -4.45 -26.02
N THR A 40 -12.52 -3.76 -26.65
CA THR A 40 -12.92 -2.38 -26.27
C THR A 40 -13.79 -2.38 -25.02
N GLU A 41 -14.00 -1.21 -24.40
CA GLU A 41 -14.94 -1.07 -23.28
C GLU A 41 -16.37 -1.45 -23.67
N GLU A 42 -16.79 -1.09 -24.88
CA GLU A 42 -18.09 -1.42 -25.46
C GLU A 42 -18.24 -2.94 -25.64
N GLN A 43 -17.22 -3.60 -26.21
CA GLN A 43 -17.20 -5.06 -26.35
C GLN A 43 -17.21 -5.74 -24.98
N THR A 44 -16.44 -5.22 -24.01
CA THR A 44 -16.42 -5.74 -22.64
C THR A 44 -17.80 -5.65 -21.99
N SER A 45 -18.49 -4.52 -22.19
CA SER A 45 -19.85 -4.31 -21.68
C SER A 45 -20.85 -5.29 -22.31
N LEU A 46 -20.80 -5.48 -23.63
CA LEU A 46 -21.66 -6.45 -24.34
C LEU A 46 -21.39 -7.91 -23.92
N ILE A 47 -20.12 -8.28 -23.71
CA ILE A 47 -19.76 -9.62 -23.22
C ILE A 47 -20.30 -9.82 -21.80
N TYR A 48 -20.24 -8.79 -20.96
CA TYR A 48 -20.76 -8.86 -19.60
C TYR A 48 -22.29 -8.99 -19.58
N GLU A 49 -22.97 -8.06 -20.24
CA GLU A 49 -24.43 -7.85 -20.12
C GLU A 49 -25.24 -8.86 -20.93
N THR A 50 -24.86 -9.10 -22.18
CA THR A 50 -25.67 -9.87 -23.14
C THR A 50 -24.99 -11.14 -23.63
N LYS A 51 -23.74 -11.38 -23.23
CA LYS A 51 -22.91 -12.50 -23.72
C LYS A 51 -22.77 -12.49 -25.24
N THR A 52 -22.77 -11.30 -25.84
CA THR A 52 -22.64 -11.10 -27.29
C THR A 52 -21.36 -10.36 -27.62
N ILE A 53 -20.94 -10.50 -28.88
CA ILE A 53 -19.81 -9.77 -29.45
C ILE A 53 -20.37 -8.93 -30.60
N ALA A 54 -20.04 -7.64 -30.61
CA ALA A 54 -20.35 -6.73 -31.71
C ALA A 54 -19.08 -6.11 -32.28
N ASN A 55 -19.20 -5.54 -33.48
CA ASN A 55 -18.13 -4.76 -34.13
C ASN A 55 -16.81 -5.54 -34.25
N ILE A 56 -16.89 -6.79 -34.73
CA ILE A 56 -15.69 -7.57 -35.07
C ILE A 56 -15.07 -6.89 -36.29
N ASP A 57 -13.90 -6.29 -36.10
CA ASP A 57 -13.14 -5.68 -37.18
C ASP A 57 -12.53 -6.74 -38.12
N ALA A 58 -11.84 -6.30 -39.18
CA ALA A 58 -11.20 -7.20 -40.13
C ALA A 58 -10.10 -8.09 -39.50
N LYS A 59 -9.59 -7.75 -38.31
CA LYS A 59 -8.54 -8.51 -37.61
C LYS A 59 -9.10 -9.63 -36.74
N GLY A 60 -10.42 -9.64 -36.48
CA GLY A 60 -11.06 -10.62 -35.63
C GLY A 60 -10.71 -10.44 -34.16
N ILE A 61 -11.39 -11.20 -33.29
CA ILE A 61 -11.15 -11.22 -31.85
C ILE A 61 -10.51 -12.57 -31.48
N LYS A 62 -9.45 -12.53 -30.67
CA LYS A 62 -8.85 -13.75 -30.14
C LYS A 62 -9.84 -14.45 -29.19
N ILE A 63 -10.02 -15.75 -29.35
CA ILE A 63 -10.90 -16.53 -28.47
C ILE A 63 -10.42 -16.48 -27.02
N ASP A 64 -9.09 -16.53 -26.80
CA ASP A 64 -8.53 -16.41 -25.46
C ASP A 64 -8.90 -15.09 -24.79
N ASP A 65 -8.88 -13.94 -25.50
CA ASP A 65 -9.30 -12.65 -24.93
C ASP A 65 -10.76 -12.71 -24.42
N LEU A 66 -11.66 -13.39 -25.14
CA LEU A 66 -13.06 -13.55 -24.75
C LEU A 66 -13.21 -14.44 -23.52
N VAL A 67 -12.48 -15.56 -23.50
CA VAL A 67 -12.50 -16.51 -22.39
C VAL A 67 -11.91 -15.88 -21.13
N GLU A 68 -10.74 -15.23 -21.25
CA GLU A 68 -10.07 -14.54 -20.15
C GLU A 68 -10.88 -13.37 -19.62
N MET A 69 -11.60 -12.64 -20.49
CA MET A 69 -12.54 -11.60 -20.07
C MET A 69 -13.65 -12.19 -19.20
N ASN A 70 -14.29 -13.26 -19.66
CA ASN A 70 -15.36 -13.91 -18.90
C ASN A 70 -14.84 -14.55 -17.60
N ASN A 71 -13.62 -15.09 -17.61
CA ASN A 71 -13.00 -15.62 -16.42
C ASN A 71 -12.61 -14.54 -15.41
N HIS A 72 -12.18 -13.36 -15.86
CA HIS A 72 -11.95 -12.24 -14.97
C HIS A 72 -13.23 -11.80 -14.25
N PHE A 73 -14.40 -11.86 -14.93
CA PHE A 73 -15.68 -11.64 -14.25
C PHE A 73 -15.91 -12.65 -13.13
N LYS A 74 -15.70 -13.95 -13.40
CA LYS A 74 -15.80 -15.01 -12.37
C LYS A 74 -14.79 -14.81 -11.23
N CYS A 75 -13.56 -14.39 -11.53
CA CYS A 75 -12.57 -14.10 -10.51
C CYS A 75 -13.00 -12.94 -9.61
N PHE A 76 -13.63 -11.89 -10.17
CA PHE A 76 -14.13 -10.78 -9.37
C PHE A 76 -15.26 -11.23 -8.44
N ASP A 77 -16.21 -12.01 -8.96
CA ASP A 77 -17.27 -12.59 -8.13
C ASP A 77 -16.69 -13.46 -7.02
N TYR A 78 -15.72 -14.31 -7.35
CA TYR A 78 -15.03 -15.16 -6.39
C TYR A 78 -14.39 -14.33 -5.26
N ILE A 79 -13.60 -13.29 -5.58
CA ILE A 79 -12.98 -12.48 -4.52
C ILE A 79 -14.00 -11.73 -3.65
N LEU A 80 -15.19 -11.41 -4.18
CA LEU A 80 -16.27 -10.78 -3.41
C LEU A 80 -16.96 -11.80 -2.49
N ASP A 81 -17.16 -13.03 -2.94
CA ASP A 81 -17.74 -14.11 -2.14
C ASP A 81 -16.82 -14.54 -0.99
N THR A 82 -15.51 -14.40 -1.19
CA THR A 82 -14.49 -14.89 -0.27
C THR A 82 -13.64 -13.78 0.34
N VAL A 83 -14.16 -12.53 0.43
CA VAL A 83 -13.41 -11.37 0.96
C VAL A 83 -12.76 -11.69 2.31
N ASN A 84 -13.52 -12.31 3.22
CA ASN A 84 -13.07 -12.60 4.57
C ASN A 84 -12.18 -13.84 4.69
N GLU A 85 -12.14 -14.69 3.66
CA GLU A 85 -11.29 -15.90 3.68
C GLU A 85 -9.78 -15.53 3.78
N PRO A 86 -8.97 -16.36 4.47
CA PRO A 86 -7.52 -16.19 4.53
C PRO A 86 -6.87 -16.21 3.13
N LEU A 87 -5.80 -15.44 2.97
CA LEU A 87 -5.02 -15.47 1.73
C LEU A 87 -4.01 -16.62 1.82
N THR A 88 -4.38 -17.78 1.28
CA THR A 88 -3.50 -18.95 1.24
C THR A 88 -2.88 -19.13 -0.14
N GLU A 89 -1.86 -19.97 -0.23
CA GLU A 89 -1.31 -20.39 -1.52
C GLU A 89 -2.37 -21.07 -2.42
N ASP A 90 -3.20 -21.95 -1.84
CA ASP A 90 -4.27 -22.61 -2.58
C ASP A 90 -5.31 -21.59 -3.10
N TYR A 91 -5.62 -20.55 -2.32
CA TYR A 91 -6.48 -19.46 -2.75
C TYR A 91 -5.93 -18.77 -4.01
N ILE A 92 -4.64 -18.45 -4.03
CA ILE A 92 -3.97 -17.81 -5.17
C ILE A 92 -3.97 -18.76 -6.39
N LYS A 93 -3.64 -20.04 -6.18
CA LYS A 93 -3.66 -21.08 -7.23
C LYS A 93 -5.08 -21.30 -7.78
N THR A 94 -6.10 -21.22 -6.94
CA THR A 94 -7.51 -21.33 -7.34
C THR A 94 -7.96 -20.13 -8.15
N LEU A 95 -7.60 -18.90 -7.77
CA LEU A 95 -7.84 -17.72 -8.60
C LEU A 95 -7.16 -17.84 -9.97
N HIS A 96 -5.90 -18.29 -10.02
CA HIS A 96 -5.20 -18.54 -11.29
C HIS A 96 -5.91 -19.61 -12.14
N ARG A 97 -6.45 -20.67 -11.50
CA ARG A 97 -7.24 -21.70 -12.19
C ARG A 97 -8.51 -21.13 -12.81
N ILE A 98 -9.26 -20.33 -12.07
CA ILE A 98 -10.47 -19.66 -12.59
C ILE A 98 -10.10 -18.76 -13.77
N LEU A 99 -9.04 -17.95 -13.64
CA LEU A 99 -8.61 -17.00 -14.66
C LEU A 99 -8.26 -17.68 -15.99
N LYS A 100 -7.56 -18.83 -15.94
CA LYS A 100 -7.00 -19.49 -17.13
C LYS A 100 -7.79 -20.70 -17.65
N SER A 101 -8.88 -21.10 -16.98
CA SER A 101 -9.69 -22.24 -17.44
C SER A 101 -10.36 -21.96 -18.79
N GLY A 102 -10.36 -22.93 -19.70
CA GLY A 102 -10.88 -22.81 -21.06
C GLY A 102 -10.01 -22.00 -22.04
N THR A 103 -8.84 -21.51 -21.61
CA THR A 103 -7.88 -20.82 -22.50
C THR A 103 -7.02 -21.83 -23.26
N SER A 104 -6.38 -21.41 -24.35
CA SER A 104 -5.40 -22.23 -25.07
C SER A 104 -4.25 -22.76 -24.18
N SER A 105 -3.97 -22.08 -23.06
CA SER A 105 -2.96 -22.50 -22.07
C SER A 105 -3.40 -23.63 -21.14
N GLU A 106 -4.69 -23.97 -21.04
CA GLU A 106 -5.21 -24.92 -20.03
C GLU A 106 -4.55 -26.31 -20.11
N HIS A 107 -4.24 -26.75 -21.32
CA HIS A 107 -3.58 -28.03 -21.58
C HIS A 107 -2.09 -27.89 -21.95
N ASN A 108 -1.53 -26.68 -21.80
CA ASN A 108 -0.13 -26.45 -22.13
C ASN A 108 0.79 -26.96 -21.01
N PRO A 109 1.66 -27.97 -21.26
CA PRO A 109 2.52 -28.55 -20.23
C PRO A 109 3.54 -27.56 -19.67
N ILE A 110 3.93 -26.52 -20.42
CA ILE A 110 4.90 -25.51 -20.00
C ILE A 110 4.25 -24.28 -19.34
N ALA A 111 2.93 -24.16 -19.38
CA ALA A 111 2.17 -23.06 -18.76
C ALA A 111 1.03 -23.62 -17.89
N PRO A 112 1.36 -24.35 -16.80
CA PRO A 112 0.37 -25.12 -16.07
C PRO A 112 -0.64 -24.21 -15.34
N VAL A 113 -1.92 -24.45 -15.57
CA VAL A 113 -3.00 -23.72 -14.90
C VAL A 113 -3.16 -24.16 -13.45
N GLY A 114 -3.28 -23.18 -12.54
CA GLY A 114 -3.38 -23.38 -11.09
C GLY A 114 -2.13 -23.96 -10.41
N ARG A 115 -0.97 -23.95 -11.08
CA ARG A 115 0.33 -24.38 -10.52
C ARG A 115 1.41 -23.37 -10.88
N TYR A 116 2.49 -23.37 -10.11
CA TYR A 116 3.62 -22.48 -10.40
C TYR A 116 4.31 -22.81 -11.71
N LYS A 117 5.03 -21.82 -12.22
CA LYS A 117 5.82 -21.90 -13.44
C LYS A 117 6.81 -23.06 -13.37
N VAL A 118 7.01 -23.71 -14.51
CA VAL A 118 7.99 -24.80 -14.69
C VAL A 118 9.15 -24.37 -15.59
N LEU A 119 9.09 -23.15 -16.14
CA LEU A 119 10.13 -22.50 -16.91
C LEU A 119 10.38 -21.11 -16.33
N GLN A 120 11.60 -20.63 -16.48
CA GLN A 120 11.96 -19.26 -16.10
C GLN A 120 11.13 -18.27 -16.92
N ASN A 121 10.57 -17.25 -16.25
CA ASN A 121 9.89 -16.13 -16.89
C ASN A 121 10.54 -14.80 -16.48
N GLU A 122 10.29 -13.79 -17.29
CA GLU A 122 10.86 -12.45 -17.15
C GLU A 122 9.74 -11.42 -17.27
N VAL A 123 9.88 -10.31 -16.54
CA VAL A 123 9.00 -9.14 -16.69
C VAL A 123 9.84 -8.03 -17.33
N GLY A 124 9.48 -7.67 -18.56
CA GLY A 124 10.30 -6.78 -19.38
C GLY A 124 11.64 -7.43 -19.76
N LYS A 125 12.69 -7.13 -19.00
CA LYS A 125 14.05 -7.70 -19.16
C LYS A 125 14.67 -8.12 -17.82
N ILE A 126 13.84 -8.25 -16.79
CA ILE A 126 14.27 -8.57 -15.43
C ILE A 126 13.83 -9.99 -15.14
N ALA A 127 14.79 -10.83 -14.79
CA ALA A 127 14.52 -12.18 -14.32
C ALA A 127 13.75 -12.12 -12.99
N THR A 128 12.68 -12.89 -12.92
CA THR A 128 11.88 -13.08 -11.70
C THR A 128 12.47 -14.21 -10.85
N ALA A 129 11.85 -14.56 -9.72
CA ALA A 129 12.28 -15.70 -8.90
C ALA A 129 12.53 -16.95 -9.75
N SER A 130 13.56 -17.75 -9.44
CA SER A 130 13.81 -18.97 -10.20
C SER A 130 12.67 -19.98 -10.02
N VAL A 131 12.56 -20.96 -10.93
CA VAL A 131 11.57 -22.05 -10.80
C VAL A 131 11.71 -22.74 -9.44
N GLU A 132 12.95 -23.01 -9.02
CA GLU A 132 13.29 -23.67 -7.76
C GLU A 132 12.98 -22.80 -6.52
N GLN A 133 13.10 -21.47 -6.65
CA GLN A 133 12.89 -20.52 -5.54
C GLN A 133 11.44 -20.06 -5.40
N THR A 134 10.61 -20.25 -6.43
CA THR A 134 9.26 -19.69 -6.49
C THR A 134 8.38 -20.12 -5.32
N GLU A 135 8.43 -21.40 -4.94
CA GLU A 135 7.62 -21.92 -3.83
C GLU A 135 8.05 -21.33 -2.48
N ASP A 136 9.36 -21.30 -2.21
CA ASP A 136 9.93 -20.74 -0.97
C ASP A 136 9.68 -19.23 -0.85
N GLU A 137 9.80 -18.47 -1.95
CA GLU A 137 9.52 -17.04 -1.95
C GLU A 137 8.03 -16.74 -1.76
N MET A 138 7.13 -17.52 -2.39
CA MET A 138 5.69 -17.40 -2.17
C MET A 138 5.30 -17.73 -0.73
N LEU A 139 5.87 -18.80 -0.16
CA LEU A 139 5.66 -19.16 1.24
C LEU A 139 6.14 -18.03 2.17
N SER A 140 7.32 -17.48 1.91
CA SER A 140 7.88 -16.37 2.68
C SER A 140 7.00 -15.11 2.61
N LEU A 141 6.49 -14.77 1.42
CA LEU A 141 5.57 -13.66 1.21
C LEU A 141 4.27 -13.85 2.02
N LEU A 142 3.70 -15.06 2.01
CA LEU A 142 2.46 -15.38 2.74
C LEU A 142 2.66 -15.40 4.26
N ILE A 143 3.77 -15.94 4.76
CA ILE A 143 4.11 -15.84 6.19
C ILE A 143 4.22 -14.38 6.62
N GLY A 144 4.92 -13.55 5.82
CA GLY A 144 5.00 -12.11 6.06
C GLY A 144 3.64 -11.42 6.07
N TYR A 145 2.72 -11.87 5.20
CA TYR A 145 1.32 -11.42 5.13
C TYR A 145 0.56 -11.73 6.42
N ASP A 146 0.63 -12.97 6.89
CA ASP A 146 -0.11 -13.41 8.08
C ASP A 146 0.43 -12.80 9.37
N LEU A 147 1.75 -12.62 9.48
CA LEU A 147 2.37 -11.96 10.65
C LEU A 147 1.99 -10.48 10.76
N LYS A 148 1.65 -9.82 9.66
CA LYS A 148 1.24 -8.40 9.66
C LYS A 148 -0.22 -8.26 10.09
N LYS A 149 -0.42 -7.92 11.38
CA LYS A 149 -1.76 -7.75 11.99
C LYS A 149 -2.68 -6.75 11.29
N GLN A 150 -2.16 -5.58 10.95
CA GLN A 150 -2.90 -4.53 10.23
C GLN A 150 -2.12 -4.16 8.98
N LYS A 151 -2.81 -4.16 7.84
CA LYS A 151 -2.23 -3.96 6.52
C LYS A 151 -2.80 -2.66 5.96
N ASP A 152 -1.97 -1.63 5.98
CA ASP A 152 -2.27 -0.35 5.36
C ASP A 152 -1.93 -0.39 3.86
N LEU A 153 -2.22 0.70 3.16
CA LEU A 153 -1.91 0.80 1.73
C LEU A 153 -0.41 0.60 1.46
N ASN A 154 0.49 1.15 2.29
CA ASN A 154 1.93 0.97 2.14
C ASN A 154 2.32 -0.51 2.14
N TYR A 155 1.76 -1.28 3.07
CA TYR A 155 2.00 -2.70 3.16
C TYR A 155 1.45 -3.44 1.94
N LEU A 156 0.20 -3.16 1.52
CA LEU A 156 -0.41 -3.80 0.35
C LEU A 156 0.31 -3.44 -0.96
N THR A 157 0.83 -2.22 -1.08
CA THR A 157 1.73 -1.80 -2.18
C THR A 157 2.98 -2.69 -2.22
N SER A 158 3.62 -2.88 -1.06
CA SER A 158 4.83 -3.70 -0.96
C SER A 158 4.55 -5.18 -1.22
N PHE A 159 3.40 -5.69 -0.77
CA PHE A 159 2.94 -7.04 -1.04
C PHE A 159 2.74 -7.27 -2.53
N HIS A 160 2.03 -6.36 -3.20
CA HIS A 160 1.78 -6.44 -4.64
C HIS A 160 3.09 -6.41 -5.45
N ALA A 161 4.01 -5.50 -5.14
CA ALA A 161 5.30 -5.41 -5.83
C ALA A 161 6.17 -6.68 -5.64
N GLN A 162 6.13 -7.29 -4.45
CA GLN A 162 6.82 -8.56 -4.18
C GLN A 162 6.19 -9.73 -4.92
N PHE A 163 4.86 -9.82 -4.95
CA PHE A 163 4.14 -10.84 -5.73
C PHE A 163 4.51 -10.75 -7.22
N GLU A 164 4.50 -9.55 -7.80
CA GLU A 164 4.90 -9.32 -9.20
C GLU A 164 6.38 -9.64 -9.45
N ARG A 165 7.25 -9.46 -8.44
CA ARG A 165 8.68 -9.80 -8.52
C ARG A 165 8.92 -11.31 -8.52
N ILE A 166 8.17 -12.06 -7.71
CA ILE A 166 8.22 -13.53 -7.69
C ILE A 166 7.68 -14.09 -9.00
N HIS A 167 6.59 -13.50 -9.50
CA HIS A 167 5.95 -13.86 -10.77
C HIS A 167 5.67 -15.37 -10.88
N PRO A 168 4.90 -15.94 -9.93
CA PRO A 168 4.88 -17.37 -9.68
C PRO A 168 4.25 -18.23 -10.77
N PHE A 169 3.42 -17.66 -11.64
CA PHE A 169 2.74 -18.36 -12.73
C PHE A 169 3.39 -18.09 -14.09
N ALA A 170 3.17 -18.98 -15.07
CA ALA A 170 3.68 -18.77 -16.43
C ALA A 170 3.07 -17.54 -17.12
N ASP A 171 1.81 -17.23 -16.81
CA ASP A 171 1.05 -16.07 -17.28
C ASP A 171 -0.06 -15.74 -16.26
N GLY A 172 -0.63 -14.55 -16.32
CA GLY A 172 -1.76 -14.13 -15.50
C GLY A 172 -1.37 -13.44 -14.19
N ASN A 173 -0.08 -13.33 -13.87
CA ASN A 173 0.42 -12.76 -12.62
C ASN A 173 -0.14 -11.35 -12.37
N GLY A 174 0.01 -10.41 -13.31
CA GLY A 174 -0.51 -9.04 -13.15
C GLY A 174 -2.00 -8.98 -12.82
N ARG A 175 -2.81 -9.83 -13.47
CA ARG A 175 -4.27 -9.91 -13.25
C ARG A 175 -4.58 -10.46 -11.86
N ILE A 176 -3.90 -11.53 -11.46
CA ILE A 176 -4.02 -12.09 -10.10
C ILE A 176 -3.55 -11.08 -9.06
N GLY A 177 -2.41 -10.43 -9.25
CA GLY A 177 -1.86 -9.43 -8.34
C GLY A 177 -2.81 -8.26 -8.11
N ARG A 178 -3.48 -7.77 -9.15
CA ARG A 178 -4.50 -6.71 -9.04
C ARG A 178 -5.78 -7.20 -8.37
N LEU A 179 -6.26 -8.42 -8.66
CA LEU A 179 -7.42 -9.03 -7.99
C LEU A 179 -7.16 -9.22 -6.48
N LEU A 180 -5.97 -9.70 -6.12
CA LEU A 180 -5.54 -9.84 -4.73
C LEU A 180 -5.50 -8.48 -4.03
N LEU A 181 -4.92 -7.46 -4.66
CA LEU A 181 -4.86 -6.11 -4.13
C LEU A 181 -6.26 -5.54 -3.85
N TYR A 182 -7.18 -5.68 -4.81
CA TYR A 182 -8.58 -5.27 -4.65
C TYR A 182 -9.25 -5.97 -3.45
N LYS A 183 -9.13 -7.31 -3.38
CA LYS A 183 -9.67 -8.12 -2.27
C LYS A 183 -9.11 -7.68 -0.91
N GLN A 184 -7.78 -7.52 -0.81
CA GLN A 184 -7.18 -7.17 0.48
C GLN A 184 -7.50 -5.74 0.90
N CYS A 185 -7.69 -4.80 -0.04
CA CYS A 185 -8.23 -3.49 0.29
C CYS A 185 -9.61 -3.60 0.95
N LEU A 186 -10.55 -4.35 0.33
CA LEU A 186 -11.87 -4.61 0.91
C LEU A 186 -11.77 -5.25 2.30
N LYS A 187 -10.97 -6.33 2.42
CA LYS A 187 -10.80 -7.07 3.68
C LYS A 187 -10.27 -6.20 4.83
N GLU A 188 -9.39 -5.25 4.52
CA GLU A 188 -8.74 -4.38 5.51
C GLU A 188 -9.46 -3.04 5.70
N GLY A 189 -10.61 -2.84 5.05
CA GLY A 189 -11.40 -1.60 5.16
C GLY A 189 -10.77 -0.40 4.42
N LEU A 190 -9.86 -0.65 3.49
CA LEU A 190 -9.25 0.36 2.64
C LEU A 190 -10.03 0.49 1.34
N THR A 191 -10.21 1.72 0.84
CA THR A 191 -10.85 1.93 -0.46
C THR A 191 -10.12 1.13 -1.54
N PRO A 192 -10.77 0.17 -2.22
CA PRO A 192 -10.12 -0.55 -3.30
C PRO A 192 -9.98 0.36 -4.53
N PHE A 193 -9.26 -0.07 -5.54
CA PHE A 193 -9.04 0.73 -6.73
C PHE A 193 -8.74 -0.15 -7.95
N ILE A 194 -8.85 0.46 -9.13
CA ILE A 194 -8.56 -0.18 -10.41
C ILE A 194 -7.38 0.56 -11.01
N VAL A 195 -6.34 -0.18 -11.40
CA VAL A 195 -5.21 0.37 -12.18
C VAL A 195 -5.74 0.69 -13.58
N ASP A 196 -5.71 1.95 -13.98
CA ASP A 196 -6.18 2.41 -15.29
C ASP A 196 -5.17 2.08 -16.40
N ASP A 197 -5.61 1.47 -17.50
CA ASP A 197 -4.75 1.19 -18.67
C ASP A 197 -4.17 2.47 -19.26
N THR A 198 -4.86 3.61 -19.18
CA THR A 198 -4.31 4.89 -19.68
C THR A 198 -3.04 5.29 -18.92
N ASN A 199 -2.89 4.82 -17.69
CA ASN A 199 -1.75 5.10 -16.80
C ASN A 199 -0.78 3.91 -16.70
N LYS A 200 -0.91 2.86 -17.54
CA LYS A 200 -0.09 1.64 -17.42
C LYS A 200 1.41 1.89 -17.46
N ALA A 201 1.85 2.91 -18.21
CA ALA A 201 3.26 3.26 -18.29
C ALA A 201 3.79 3.74 -16.92
N THR A 202 3.01 4.59 -16.24
CA THR A 202 3.32 5.05 -14.88
C THR A 202 3.32 3.89 -13.89
N TYR A 203 2.33 2.99 -13.98
CA TYR A 203 2.26 1.78 -13.16
C TYR A 203 3.50 0.90 -13.32
N TYR A 204 3.89 0.58 -14.57
CA TYR A 204 5.08 -0.24 -14.83
C TYR A 204 6.38 0.44 -14.40
N SER A 205 6.55 1.75 -14.66
CA SER A 205 7.73 2.47 -14.20
C SER A 205 7.81 2.54 -12.66
N ALA A 206 6.67 2.66 -11.98
CA ALA A 206 6.63 2.65 -10.53
C ALA A 206 6.95 1.27 -9.93
N LEU A 207 6.47 0.19 -10.57
CA LEU A 207 6.85 -1.19 -10.22
C LEU A 207 8.34 -1.45 -10.43
N GLU A 208 8.89 -1.04 -11.57
CA GLU A 208 10.31 -1.17 -11.88
C GLU A 208 11.16 -0.40 -10.84
N ALA A 209 10.78 0.84 -10.51
CA ALA A 209 11.47 1.62 -9.49
C ALA A 209 11.43 0.95 -8.11
N PHE A 210 10.32 0.29 -7.75
CA PHE A 210 10.24 -0.50 -6.53
C PHE A 210 11.20 -1.70 -6.59
N GLN A 211 11.17 -2.47 -7.67
CA GLN A 211 11.88 -3.75 -7.78
C GLN A 211 13.39 -3.58 -7.96
N VAL A 212 13.82 -2.58 -8.73
CA VAL A 212 15.23 -2.37 -9.10
C VAL A 212 15.93 -1.40 -8.16
N HIS A 213 15.21 -0.38 -7.67
CA HIS A 213 15.80 0.72 -6.90
C HIS A 213 15.32 0.80 -5.44
N ASP A 214 14.48 -0.15 -4.99
CA ASP A 214 13.79 -0.13 -3.68
C ASP A 214 13.05 1.20 -3.43
N ASN A 215 12.68 1.92 -4.50
CA ASN A 215 11.95 3.17 -4.42
C ASN A 215 10.44 2.89 -4.35
N ARG A 216 9.97 2.66 -3.13
CA ARG A 216 8.58 2.30 -2.85
C ARG A 216 7.59 3.44 -3.03
N GLN A 217 8.07 4.68 -2.95
CA GLN A 217 7.24 5.87 -2.90
C GLN A 217 6.43 6.06 -4.19
N LEU A 218 7.03 5.81 -5.35
CA LEU A 218 6.35 6.01 -6.64
C LEU A 218 5.13 5.12 -6.81
N LEU A 219 5.25 3.83 -6.44
CA LEU A 219 4.14 2.90 -6.54
C LEU A 219 3.06 3.19 -5.50
N PHE A 220 3.47 3.59 -4.29
CA PHE A 220 2.52 4.04 -3.27
C PHE A 220 1.73 5.27 -3.70
N ASP A 221 2.40 6.30 -4.23
CA ASP A 221 1.75 7.53 -4.69
C ASP A 221 0.81 7.26 -5.86
N TYR A 222 1.21 6.36 -6.77
CA TYR A 222 0.36 5.89 -7.86
C TYR A 222 -0.89 5.18 -7.33
N PHE A 223 -0.76 4.19 -6.45
CA PHE A 223 -1.92 3.50 -5.87
C PHE A 223 -2.82 4.43 -5.04
N ARG A 224 -2.22 5.39 -4.33
CA ARG A 224 -2.98 6.41 -3.60
C ARG A 224 -3.80 7.29 -4.53
N SER A 225 -3.27 7.67 -5.69
CA SER A 225 -4.02 8.48 -6.66
C SER A 225 -5.20 7.68 -7.23
N GLU A 226 -4.99 6.41 -7.59
CA GLU A 226 -6.06 5.51 -8.06
C GLU A 226 -7.13 5.27 -6.97
N GLN A 227 -6.74 5.16 -5.70
CA GLN A 227 -7.69 5.13 -4.56
C GLN A 227 -8.54 6.39 -4.49
N LEU A 228 -7.96 7.57 -4.67
CA LEU A 228 -8.69 8.84 -4.66
C LEU A 228 -9.68 8.92 -5.83
N PHE A 229 -9.28 8.47 -7.02
CA PHE A 229 -10.18 8.39 -8.18
C PHE A 229 -11.36 7.47 -7.91
N TYR A 230 -11.11 6.26 -7.37
CA TYR A 230 -12.18 5.32 -7.06
C TYR A 230 -13.08 5.84 -5.93
N MET A 231 -12.52 6.46 -4.89
CA MET A 231 -13.30 7.08 -3.81
C MET A 231 -14.24 8.19 -4.34
N ASN A 232 -13.76 9.05 -5.23
CA ASN A 232 -14.59 10.08 -5.85
C ASN A 232 -15.69 9.46 -6.73
N TYR A 233 -15.37 8.38 -7.45
CA TYR A 233 -16.36 7.61 -8.19
C TYR A 233 -17.46 7.03 -7.28
N LEU A 234 -17.09 6.45 -6.13
CA LEU A 234 -18.06 5.94 -5.14
C LEU A 234 -18.99 7.07 -4.64
N LYS A 235 -18.42 8.23 -4.30
CA LYS A 235 -19.20 9.41 -3.88
C LYS A 235 -20.18 9.87 -4.97
N ASN A 236 -19.74 9.91 -6.22
CA ASN A 236 -20.59 10.26 -7.36
C ASN A 236 -21.73 9.24 -7.58
N LYS A 237 -21.59 8.02 -7.07
CA LYS A 237 -22.63 6.98 -7.05
C LYS A 237 -23.46 6.96 -5.76
N GLY A 238 -23.33 7.99 -4.92
CA GLY A 238 -24.08 8.14 -3.68
C GLY A 238 -23.65 7.17 -2.59
N PHE A 239 -22.41 6.68 -2.63
CA PHE A 239 -21.86 5.84 -1.57
C PHE A 239 -21.02 6.67 -0.59
N GLU A 240 -21.44 6.67 0.66
CA GLU A 240 -20.78 7.38 1.79
C GLU A 240 -20.51 6.45 2.98
N GLY A 241 -20.76 5.15 2.84
CA GLY A 241 -20.56 4.16 3.90
C GLY A 241 -19.09 3.76 4.09
N ALA A 242 -18.84 2.97 5.14
CA ALA A 242 -17.57 2.32 5.38
C ALA A 242 -17.18 1.38 4.24
N ILE A 243 -15.90 1.09 4.04
CA ILE A 243 -15.53 0.03 3.09
C ILE A 243 -15.83 -1.36 3.65
N ASN A 244 -15.58 -1.55 4.95
CA ASN A 244 -15.84 -2.78 5.69
C ASN A 244 -16.22 -2.40 7.13
N ASP A 245 -17.47 -2.65 7.53
CA ASP A 245 -18.01 -2.24 8.84
C ASP A 245 -17.27 -2.96 10.00
N GLU A 246 -16.81 -4.20 9.79
CA GLU A 246 -16.05 -4.97 10.81
C GLU A 246 -14.70 -4.31 11.14
N LYS A 247 -14.07 -3.68 10.14
CA LYS A 247 -12.79 -2.97 10.28
C LYS A 247 -12.97 -1.52 10.68
N GLU A 248 -14.09 -0.90 10.33
CA GLU A 248 -14.40 0.48 10.74
C GLU A 248 -14.68 0.55 12.25
N GLY A 249 -15.30 -0.47 12.85
CA GLY A 249 -15.45 -0.56 14.31
C GLY A 249 -14.12 -0.60 15.06
N ASP A 250 -13.12 -1.29 14.51
CA ASP A 250 -11.75 -1.30 15.01
C ASP A 250 -11.05 0.05 14.78
N PHE A 251 -11.27 0.68 13.63
CA PHE A 251 -10.74 2.01 13.34
C PHE A 251 -11.37 3.09 14.22
N ILE A 252 -12.68 3.10 14.48
CA ILE A 252 -13.39 4.08 15.32
C ILE A 252 -13.05 3.89 16.78
N LYS A 253 -13.03 2.64 17.30
CA LYS A 253 -12.56 2.36 18.67
C LYS A 253 -11.12 2.85 18.84
N LYS A 254 -10.25 2.57 17.88
CA LYS A 254 -8.85 2.96 17.97
C LYS A 254 -8.61 4.44 17.65
N PHE A 255 -9.41 5.07 16.81
CA PHE A 255 -9.42 6.52 16.59
C PHE A 255 -9.92 7.23 17.85
N SER A 256 -10.83 6.63 18.62
CA SER A 256 -11.23 7.16 19.92
C SER A 256 -10.17 6.95 21.02
N GLU A 257 -9.36 5.89 20.91
CA GLU A 257 -8.22 5.63 21.81
C GLU A 257 -6.96 6.45 21.43
N GLU A 258 -6.69 6.66 20.13
CA GLU A 258 -5.61 7.48 19.56
C GLU A 258 -5.96 8.99 19.57
N ASN A 259 -7.25 9.36 19.49
CA ASN A 259 -7.74 10.74 19.71
C ASN A 259 -8.32 10.93 21.11
N ARG A 260 -7.77 10.27 22.12
CA ARG A 260 -7.69 10.94 23.41
C ARG A 260 -6.90 12.22 23.14
N LYS A 261 -7.61 13.36 23.11
CA LYS A 261 -7.07 14.69 22.77
C LYS A 261 -5.68 14.81 23.40
N VAL A 262 -4.63 14.85 22.57
CA VAL A 262 -3.25 14.92 23.06
C VAL A 262 -3.18 16.11 23.99
N ASP A 263 -2.90 15.85 25.26
CA ASP A 263 -2.64 16.90 26.24
C ASP A 263 -1.26 17.47 25.92
N LEU A 264 -1.26 18.46 25.03
CA LEU A 264 -0.04 19.09 24.55
C LEU A 264 0.73 19.76 25.70
N ASP A 265 0.03 20.25 26.73
CA ASP A 265 0.69 20.85 27.88
C ASP A 265 1.40 19.78 28.71
N ALA A 266 0.77 18.62 28.95
CA ALA A 266 1.46 17.48 29.56
C ALA A 266 2.67 17.01 28.73
N PHE A 267 2.55 16.96 27.41
CA PHE A 267 3.67 16.63 26.52
C PHE A 267 4.82 17.64 26.64
N TYR A 268 4.54 18.94 26.55
CA TYR A 268 5.58 19.97 26.65
C TYR A 268 6.23 19.98 28.03
N ASN A 269 5.47 19.80 29.10
CA ASN A 269 6.01 19.69 30.46
C ASN A 269 6.93 18.48 30.61
N ALA A 270 6.56 17.32 30.07
CA ALA A 270 7.39 16.12 30.13
C ALA A 270 8.72 16.28 29.35
N ILE A 271 8.72 17.05 28.26
CA ILE A 271 9.96 17.36 27.54
C ILE A 271 10.83 18.33 28.34
N GLN A 272 10.24 19.34 28.99
CA GLN A 272 10.96 20.26 29.88
C GLN A 272 11.61 19.51 31.05
N GLU A 273 10.87 18.62 31.72
CA GLU A 273 11.41 17.77 32.79
C GLU A 273 12.58 16.91 32.30
N GLY A 274 12.51 16.41 31.07
CA GLY A 274 13.61 15.66 30.44
C GLY A 274 14.87 16.52 30.26
N VAL A 275 14.70 17.75 29.78
CA VAL A 275 15.79 18.74 29.63
C VAL A 275 16.39 19.10 30.99
N ASP A 276 15.56 19.41 31.98
CA ASP A 276 15.98 19.78 33.33
C ASP A 276 16.74 18.66 34.04
N LYS A 277 16.32 17.41 33.82
CA LYS A 277 17.01 16.23 34.34
C LYS A 277 18.41 16.07 33.77
N VAL A 278 18.59 16.32 32.47
CA VAL A 278 19.93 16.29 31.83
C VAL A 278 20.82 17.37 32.43
N ASN A 279 20.31 18.60 32.55
CA ASN A 279 21.06 19.71 33.14
C ASN A 279 21.46 19.43 34.60
N THR A 280 20.53 18.86 35.38
CA THR A 280 20.77 18.49 36.78
C THR A 280 21.83 17.40 36.90
N GLN A 281 21.77 16.37 36.06
CA GLN A 281 22.74 15.27 36.06
C GLN A 281 24.15 15.73 35.68
N LEU A 282 24.25 16.69 34.76
CA LEU A 282 25.53 17.24 34.31
C LEU A 282 26.03 18.40 35.19
N GLY A 283 25.22 18.88 36.15
CA GLY A 283 25.57 19.99 37.03
C GLY A 283 25.76 21.32 36.29
N ALA A 284 25.28 21.44 35.06
CA ALA A 284 25.44 22.60 34.19
C ALA A 284 24.22 22.77 33.29
N ASN A 285 23.89 24.01 32.93
CA ASN A 285 22.85 24.30 31.95
C ASN A 285 23.38 23.97 30.54
N MET A 286 23.14 22.75 30.07
CA MET A 286 23.60 22.24 28.78
C MET A 286 22.54 22.39 27.69
N LEU A 287 21.26 22.36 28.06
CA LEU A 287 20.15 22.30 27.13
C LEU A 287 19.04 23.25 27.58
N GLU A 288 18.44 23.96 26.64
CA GLU A 288 17.20 24.70 26.83
C GLU A 288 16.17 24.22 25.81
N MET A 289 14.88 24.43 26.10
CA MET A 289 13.81 24.15 25.14
C MET A 289 12.88 25.34 24.95
N GLU A 290 12.37 25.47 23.73
CA GLU A 290 11.29 26.39 23.39
C GLU A 290 10.25 25.71 22.49
N LYS A 291 8.99 26.15 22.60
CA LYS A 291 7.92 25.74 21.68
C LYS A 291 8.10 26.47 20.35
N THR A 292 7.90 25.77 19.23
CA THR A 292 7.94 26.40 17.90
C THR A 292 6.55 26.78 17.41
N SER A 293 6.47 27.54 16.31
CA SER A 293 5.20 27.83 15.62
C SER A 293 4.55 26.60 14.98
N VAL A 294 5.31 25.52 14.77
CA VAL A 294 4.79 24.21 14.32
C VAL A 294 4.38 23.42 15.57
N THR A 295 3.19 22.83 15.57
CA THR A 295 2.69 21.99 16.68
C THR A 295 2.60 20.53 16.23
N PRO A 296 3.11 19.54 17.01
CA PRO A 296 3.85 19.64 18.26
C PRO A 296 5.37 19.74 18.01
N GLY A 297 5.86 20.97 17.80
CA GLY A 297 7.26 21.27 17.50
C GLY A 297 7.98 21.93 18.67
N ILE A 298 9.22 21.49 18.91
CA ILE A 298 10.11 21.92 19.98
C ILE A 298 11.48 22.23 19.37
N ARG A 299 12.10 23.34 19.80
CA ARG A 299 13.52 23.60 19.54
C ARG A 299 14.30 23.34 20.82
N ILE A 300 15.33 22.52 20.70
CA ILE A 300 16.32 22.26 21.73
C ILE A 300 17.55 23.12 21.40
N ILE A 301 17.91 23.98 22.34
CA ILE A 301 19.06 24.88 22.24
C ILE A 301 20.20 24.25 23.02
N LEU A 302 21.28 23.90 22.33
CA LEU A 302 22.54 23.53 22.94
C LEU A 302 23.23 24.83 23.37
N THR A 303 23.41 25.01 24.67
CA THR A 303 24.03 26.21 25.24
C THR A 303 25.53 26.27 24.94
N GLU A 304 26.16 27.40 25.23
CA GLU A 304 27.61 27.62 25.06
C GLU A 304 28.47 26.58 25.83
N ASN A 305 27.93 25.95 26.87
CA ASN A 305 28.61 24.87 27.60
C ASN A 305 28.87 23.62 26.72
N ASN A 306 28.20 23.52 25.56
CA ASN A 306 28.45 22.47 24.58
C ASN A 306 29.61 22.80 23.62
N ALA A 307 30.14 24.03 23.64
CA ALA A 307 31.17 24.48 22.69
C ALA A 307 32.51 23.74 22.84
N SER A 308 32.75 23.07 23.98
CA SER A 308 33.96 22.26 24.22
C SER A 308 33.91 20.87 23.58
N TYR A 309 32.75 20.43 23.09
CA TYR A 309 32.58 19.10 22.49
C TYR A 309 32.93 19.13 20.99
N SER A 310 33.56 18.06 20.50
CA SER A 310 33.81 17.88 19.07
C SER A 310 32.50 17.66 18.30
N ASN A 311 32.51 17.95 16.99
CA ASN A 311 31.37 17.67 16.12
C ASN A 311 30.87 16.22 16.20
N LYS A 312 31.80 15.26 16.37
CA LYS A 312 31.45 13.84 16.53
C LYS A 312 30.69 13.57 17.81
N GLU A 313 31.11 14.19 18.92
CA GLU A 313 30.44 14.07 20.22
C GLU A 313 29.07 14.75 20.20
N LEU A 314 28.98 15.96 19.64
CA LEU A 314 27.72 16.67 19.49
C LEU A 314 26.69 15.87 18.68
N ARG A 315 27.11 15.21 17.59
CA ARG A 315 26.22 14.33 16.81
C ARG A 315 25.72 13.13 17.60
N ALA A 316 26.59 12.52 18.41
CA ALA A 316 26.21 11.40 19.28
C ALA A 316 25.21 11.85 20.35
N ILE A 317 25.46 12.99 20.99
CA ILE A 317 24.59 13.60 22.01
C ILE A 317 23.22 13.91 21.40
N ILE A 318 23.17 14.63 20.28
CA ILE A 318 21.92 15.01 19.61
C ILE A 318 21.12 13.76 19.19
N SER A 319 21.79 12.73 18.68
CA SER A 319 21.12 11.47 18.29
C SER A 319 20.52 10.73 19.49
N ALA A 320 21.25 10.66 20.60
CA ALA A 320 20.76 10.02 21.83
C ALA A 320 19.61 10.82 22.46
N LEU A 321 19.72 12.15 22.44
CA LEU A 321 18.69 13.05 22.91
C LEU A 321 17.41 12.90 22.08
N ASN A 322 17.51 12.92 20.74
CA ASN A 322 16.38 12.72 19.84
C ASN A 322 15.61 11.42 20.10
N LYS A 323 16.33 10.30 20.27
CA LYS A 323 15.73 9.01 20.61
C LYS A 323 14.97 9.05 21.94
N SER A 324 15.52 9.77 22.93
CA SER A 324 14.90 9.88 24.25
C SER A 324 13.67 10.79 24.22
N LEU A 325 13.77 11.95 23.58
CA LEU A 325 12.65 12.88 23.41
C LEU A 325 11.51 12.26 22.59
N TYR A 326 11.83 11.48 21.57
CA TYR A 326 10.82 10.76 20.79
C TYR A 326 10.10 9.69 21.63
N LYS A 327 10.79 8.98 22.53
CA LYS A 327 10.13 8.05 23.47
C LYS A 327 9.14 8.78 24.38
N ILE A 328 9.51 9.96 24.88
CA ILE A 328 8.64 10.81 25.71
C ILE A 328 7.43 11.29 24.89
N ALA A 329 7.64 11.71 23.65
CA ALA A 329 6.55 12.11 22.75
C ALA A 329 5.56 10.96 22.53
N LYS A 330 6.07 9.76 22.23
CA LYS A 330 5.25 8.57 22.01
C LYS A 330 4.47 8.16 23.25
N SER A 331 5.03 8.29 24.45
CA SER A 331 4.31 7.98 25.70
C SER A 331 3.15 8.95 25.98
N HIS A 332 3.15 10.12 25.36
CA HIS A 332 2.11 11.15 25.48
C HIS A 332 1.21 11.24 24.23
N GLY A 333 1.22 10.21 23.36
CA GLY A 333 0.36 10.16 22.17
C GLY A 333 0.80 11.05 21.00
N VAL A 334 2.00 11.63 21.07
CA VAL A 334 2.58 12.43 19.97
C VAL A 334 3.42 11.53 19.07
N ASN A 335 2.83 11.09 17.95
CA ASN A 335 3.47 10.16 17.01
C ASN A 335 4.42 10.83 16.01
N SER A 336 4.27 12.13 15.75
CA SER A 336 5.11 12.89 14.84
C SER A 336 5.52 14.22 15.49
N PRO A 337 6.44 14.21 16.47
CA PRO A 337 6.98 15.44 17.05
C PRO A 337 8.04 16.04 16.14
N ARG A 338 8.12 17.38 16.07
CA ARG A 338 9.17 18.07 15.30
C ARG A 338 10.23 18.63 16.24
N PHE A 339 11.45 18.12 16.15
CA PHE A 339 12.56 18.55 16.97
C PHE A 339 13.60 19.26 16.12
N TYR A 340 13.92 20.50 16.52
CA TYR A 340 15.00 21.30 15.96
C TYR A 340 16.13 21.39 16.98
N TYR A 341 17.37 21.30 16.53
CA TYR A 341 18.55 21.43 17.39
C TYR A 341 19.34 22.63 16.93
N THR A 342 19.59 23.58 17.83
CA THR A 342 20.39 24.78 17.54
C THR A 342 21.60 24.89 18.44
N LEU A 343 22.71 25.37 17.89
CA LEU A 343 23.92 25.74 18.62
C LEU A 343 24.35 27.12 18.15
N SER A 344 24.62 28.04 19.09
CA SER A 344 24.99 29.43 18.78
C SER A 344 24.00 30.15 17.84
N GLY A 345 22.71 29.82 17.95
CA GLY A 345 21.63 30.40 17.13
C GLY A 345 21.43 29.75 15.75
N GLU A 346 22.28 28.81 15.33
CA GLU A 346 22.16 28.14 14.03
C GLU A 346 21.56 26.73 14.16
N GLU A 347 20.74 26.32 13.20
CA GLU A 347 20.20 24.95 13.13
C GLU A 347 21.30 23.96 12.75
N VAL A 348 21.66 23.11 13.70
CA VAL A 348 22.68 22.08 13.53
C VAL A 348 22.09 20.72 13.20
N ALA A 349 20.82 20.48 13.56
CA ALA A 349 20.13 19.25 13.22
C ALA A 349 18.59 19.36 13.31
N VAL A 350 17.88 18.46 12.63
CA VAL A 350 16.42 18.31 12.70
C VAL A 350 16.04 16.83 12.64
N ASN A 351 15.01 16.41 13.38
CA ASN A 351 14.57 15.02 13.33
C ASN A 351 13.85 14.67 12.01
N ARG A 352 13.88 13.39 11.59
CA ARG A 352 13.20 12.92 10.37
C ARG A 352 11.69 12.69 10.65
N TYR A 353 11.01 13.79 10.95
CA TYR A 353 9.60 13.98 11.38
C TYR A 353 8.57 12.90 10.97
N VAL A 354 8.60 12.39 9.73
CA VAL A 354 7.59 11.44 9.20
C VAL A 354 8.14 10.04 8.91
N MET A 355 9.37 9.93 8.41
CA MET A 355 9.92 8.66 7.92
C MET A 355 10.62 7.85 9.02
N ALA A 356 11.30 8.53 9.95
CA ALA A 356 12.04 7.92 11.06
C ALA A 356 12.21 8.96 12.18
N PRO A 357 11.16 9.28 12.97
CA PRO A 357 11.18 10.43 13.89
C PRO A 357 12.25 10.31 15.01
N ASP A 358 12.75 9.10 15.25
CA ASP A 358 13.85 8.77 16.16
C ASP A 358 15.25 8.97 15.54
N GLU A 359 15.35 9.28 14.25
CA GLU A 359 16.57 9.64 13.54
C GLU A 359 16.71 11.14 13.32
N VAL A 360 17.96 11.59 13.18
CA VAL A 360 18.32 13.00 13.02
C VAL A 360 19.02 13.24 11.67
N LYS A 361 18.64 14.32 11.00
CA LYS A 361 19.35 14.90 9.86
C LYS A 361 20.22 16.05 10.36
N PHE A 362 21.54 15.93 10.20
CA PHE A 362 22.50 16.96 10.58
C PHE A 362 22.71 17.98 9.45
N SER A 363 22.90 19.25 9.81
CA SER A 363 23.24 20.31 8.87
C SER A 363 24.73 20.28 8.49
N GLY A 364 25.11 21.08 7.48
CA GLY A 364 26.50 21.20 7.04
C GLY A 364 27.45 21.78 8.09
N ILE A 365 26.92 22.37 9.16
CA ILE A 365 27.68 22.99 10.25
C ILE A 365 28.34 21.92 11.13
N LEU A 366 27.70 20.75 11.27
CA LEU A 366 28.22 19.58 11.98
C LEU A 366 28.73 18.48 11.04
N LYS A 367 29.09 18.80 9.79
CA LYS A 367 29.53 17.79 8.80
C LYS A 367 30.84 17.10 9.19
#